data_AF-A0A934RRL6-F1
#
_entry.id   AF-A0A934RRL6-F1
#
_cell.length_a   1.000
_cell.length_b   1.000
_cell.length_c   1.000
_cell.angle_alpha   90.00
_cell.angle_beta   90.00
_cell.angle_gamma   90.00
#
_symmetry.space_group_name_H-M   'P 1'
#
loop_
_entity.id
_entity.type
_entity.pdbx_description
1 polymer ?
#
loop_
_entity_poly.entity_id
_entity_poly.type
_entity_poly.pdbx_seq_one_letter_code
_entity_poly.pdbx_strand_id
1 'polypeptide(L)'
;MKNHSRSGFTLMETLLAIAVVAVLLTTFLAVFGPATSGISRAISVQDADRLASALEKELSTLREDETGQYQTAFDKAFEWISSSGSLDSAVILFNYRGDTAQITDGRLEPYTNTQGSPGQDYLVQSAVRRLGGGDSDLEQLMEAVEGKVFVVRMRQLVRDADGGLVAAEAGEGLVSAEGNSASNADSFEDAVIPFQADFYQLPANSYQYVSGPLSKGGSDFEGTLGSPLFSRSMAVRR
;
A
#
# COMPACT_ATOMS: atom_id res chain seq x y z
N MET A 1 -47.52 -28.13 43.49
CA MET A 1 -46.62 -27.10 42.93
C MET A 1 -45.19 -27.50 43.30
N LYS A 2 -44.35 -27.90 42.34
CA LYS A 2 -42.95 -28.30 42.59
C LYS A 2 -42.09 -27.04 42.75
N ASN A 3 -41.69 -26.73 43.97
CA ASN A 3 -40.71 -25.68 44.26
C ASN A 3 -39.36 -26.08 43.65
N HIS A 4 -38.91 -25.32 42.66
CA HIS A 4 -37.54 -25.39 42.17
C HIS A 4 -36.67 -24.56 43.12
N SER A 5 -35.89 -25.21 43.98
CA SER A 5 -34.86 -24.53 44.76
C SER A 5 -33.78 -24.06 43.79
N ARG A 6 -33.60 -22.75 43.63
CA ARG A 6 -32.43 -22.19 42.95
C ARG A 6 -31.21 -22.46 43.84
N SER A 7 -30.34 -23.38 43.44
CA SER A 7 -29.06 -23.62 44.11
C SER A 7 -28.16 -22.40 43.87
N GLY A 8 -27.79 -21.70 44.93
CA GLY A 8 -26.74 -20.68 44.87
C GLY A 8 -25.38 -21.33 44.64
N PHE A 9 -24.48 -20.62 43.96
CA PHE A 9 -23.10 -21.06 43.78
C PHE A 9 -22.34 -21.01 45.11
N THR A 10 -21.54 -22.05 45.38
CA THR A 10 -20.66 -22.06 46.55
C THR A 10 -19.41 -21.21 46.29
N LEU A 11 -18.84 -20.65 47.36
CA LEU A 11 -17.62 -19.83 47.28
C LEU A 11 -16.45 -20.64 46.68
N MET A 12 -16.38 -21.93 46.99
CA MET A 12 -15.36 -22.85 46.49
C MET A 12 -15.52 -23.14 44.99
N GLU A 13 -16.74 -23.34 44.52
CA GLU A 13 -17.05 -23.54 43.10
C GLU A 13 -16.73 -22.30 42.26
N THR A 14 -17.04 -21.11 42.79
CA THR A 14 -16.71 -19.84 42.12
C THR A 14 -15.19 -19.66 42.00
N LEU A 15 -14.44 -20.03 43.05
CA LEU A 15 -12.98 -19.93 43.08
C LEU A 15 -12.34 -20.92 42.10
N LEU A 16 -12.86 -22.16 42.04
CA LEU A 16 -12.39 -23.18 41.10
C LEU A 16 -12.72 -22.78 39.65
N ALA A 17 -13.91 -22.21 39.40
CA ALA A 17 -14.29 -21.70 38.09
C ALA A 17 -13.38 -20.57 37.61
N ILE A 18 -13.07 -19.59 38.46
CA ILE A 18 -12.15 -18.50 38.11
C ILE A 18 -10.73 -19.04 37.83
N ALA A 19 -10.26 -20.00 38.64
CA ALA A 19 -8.95 -20.62 38.44
C ALA A 19 -8.86 -21.35 37.09
N VAL A 20 -9.89 -22.13 36.75
CA VAL A 20 -9.96 -22.83 35.46
C VAL A 20 -10.03 -21.83 34.30
N VAL A 21 -10.86 -20.79 34.40
CA VAL A 21 -10.97 -19.75 33.36
C VAL A 21 -9.65 -19.01 33.17
N ALA A 22 -8.94 -18.65 34.24
CA ALA A 22 -7.65 -17.98 34.15
C ALA A 22 -6.60 -18.84 33.45
N VAL A 23 -6.52 -20.13 33.78
CA VAL A 23 -5.61 -21.07 33.12
C VAL A 23 -5.95 -21.21 31.64
N LEU A 24 -7.23 -21.38 31.31
CA LEU A 24 -7.70 -21.50 29.92
C LEU A 24 -7.42 -20.24 29.10
N LEU A 25 -7.67 -19.05 29.63
CA LEU A 25 -7.40 -17.79 28.94
C LEU A 25 -5.90 -17.58 28.70
N THR A 26 -5.07 -17.94 29.67
CA THR A 26 -3.61 -17.79 29.55
C THR A 26 -3.03 -18.76 28.51
N THR A 27 -3.49 -20.01 28.52
CA THR A 27 -3.07 -21.00 27.50
C THR A 27 -3.60 -20.61 26.11
N PHE A 28 -4.84 -20.11 26.04
CA PHE A 28 -5.41 -19.61 24.79
C PHE A 28 -4.56 -18.46 24.23
N LEU A 29 -4.28 -17.41 25.01
CA LEU A 29 -3.47 -16.28 24.55
C LEU A 29 -2.04 -16.69 24.15
N ALA A 30 -1.43 -17.62 24.89
CA ALA A 30 -0.09 -18.13 24.58
C ALA A 30 0.00 -18.85 23.22
N VAL A 31 -1.08 -19.50 22.80
CA VAL A 31 -1.14 -20.23 21.52
C VAL A 31 -1.63 -19.32 20.38
N PHE A 32 -2.61 -18.44 20.65
CA PHE A 32 -3.20 -17.57 19.63
C PHE A 32 -2.36 -16.35 19.28
N GLY A 33 -1.50 -15.86 20.18
CA GLY A 33 -0.57 -14.77 19.88
C GLY A 33 0.38 -15.10 18.71
N PRO A 34 1.14 -16.22 18.78
CA PRO A 34 1.99 -16.65 17.67
C PRO A 34 1.21 -17.03 16.40
N ALA A 35 -0.01 -17.55 16.52
CA ALA A 35 -0.84 -17.90 15.36
C ALA A 35 -1.35 -16.67 14.60
N THR A 36 -1.76 -15.62 15.33
CA THR A 36 -2.19 -14.34 14.73
C THR A 36 -1.03 -13.58 14.08
N SER A 37 0.18 -13.65 14.65
CA SER A 37 1.38 -13.10 14.01
C SER A 37 1.80 -13.89 12.75
N GLY A 38 1.63 -15.21 12.75
CA GLY A 38 1.85 -16.05 11.56
C GLY A 38 0.89 -15.75 10.42
N ILE A 39 -0.41 -15.60 10.71
CA ILE A 39 -1.45 -15.26 9.72
C ILE A 39 -1.23 -13.86 9.15
N SER A 40 -0.97 -12.87 9.99
CA SER A 40 -0.69 -11.50 9.54
C SER A 40 0.56 -11.41 8.66
N ARG A 41 1.61 -12.20 8.95
CA ARG A 41 2.82 -12.27 8.12
C ARG A 41 2.57 -12.94 6.77
N ALA A 42 1.80 -14.03 6.73
CA ALA A 42 1.47 -14.71 5.47
C ALA A 42 0.57 -13.85 4.56
N ILE A 43 -0.42 -13.17 5.15
CA ILE A 43 -1.27 -12.19 4.45
C ILE A 43 -0.38 -11.05 3.91
N SER A 44 0.57 -10.57 4.71
CA SER A 44 1.52 -9.52 4.28
C SER A 44 2.39 -9.93 3.08
N VAL A 45 2.71 -11.22 2.88
CA VAL A 45 3.52 -11.66 1.73
C VAL A 45 2.68 -11.72 0.45
N GLN A 46 1.46 -12.25 0.53
CA GLN A 46 0.55 -12.28 -0.63
C GLN A 46 0.11 -10.86 -1.04
N ASP A 47 -0.17 -10.01 -0.05
CA ASP A 47 -0.43 -8.60 -0.28
C ASP A 47 0.81 -7.92 -0.89
N ALA A 48 2.03 -8.25 -0.45
CA ALA A 48 3.25 -7.69 -1.00
C ALA A 48 3.46 -8.01 -2.48
N ASP A 49 3.24 -9.26 -2.89
CA ASP A 49 3.31 -9.64 -4.31
C ASP A 49 2.26 -8.90 -5.14
N ARG A 50 1.01 -8.87 -4.66
CA ARG A 50 -0.10 -8.19 -5.35
C ARG A 50 0.18 -6.69 -5.51
N LEU A 51 0.64 -6.03 -4.45
CA LEU A 51 0.95 -4.60 -4.45
C LEU A 51 2.15 -4.28 -5.36
N ALA A 52 3.20 -5.09 -5.32
CA ALA A 52 4.36 -4.94 -6.21
C ALA A 52 3.96 -5.12 -7.69
N SER A 53 3.18 -6.15 -8.02
CA SER A 53 2.69 -6.35 -9.38
C SER A 53 1.74 -5.25 -9.85
N ALA A 54 0.91 -4.70 -8.95
CA ALA A 54 0.06 -3.56 -9.27
C ALA A 54 0.88 -2.30 -9.58
N LEU A 55 1.93 -2.04 -8.79
CA LEU A 55 2.87 -0.94 -9.03
C LEU A 55 3.62 -1.12 -10.35
N GLU A 56 4.14 -2.31 -10.63
CA GLU A 56 4.85 -2.62 -11.88
C GLU A 56 3.95 -2.42 -13.11
N LYS A 57 2.71 -2.91 -13.03
CA LYS A 57 1.72 -2.72 -14.10
C LYS A 57 1.40 -1.23 -14.30
N GLU A 58 1.26 -0.47 -13.22
CA GLU A 58 0.98 0.97 -13.31
C GLU A 58 2.11 1.76 -13.95
N LEU A 59 3.37 1.45 -13.58
CA LEU A 59 4.55 2.13 -14.12
C LEU A 59 4.85 1.74 -15.56
N SER A 60 4.42 0.55 -16.01
CA SER A 60 4.60 0.07 -17.38
C SER A 60 3.43 0.40 -18.31
N THR A 61 2.34 0.97 -17.78
CA THR A 61 1.15 1.33 -18.55
C THR A 61 1.00 2.84 -18.59
N LEU A 62 0.98 3.40 -19.81
CA LEU A 62 0.51 4.75 -20.05
C LEU A 62 -0.95 4.67 -20.49
N ARG A 63 -1.82 5.37 -19.77
CA ARG A 63 -3.24 5.45 -20.08
C ARG A 63 -3.59 6.62 -20.99
N GLU A 64 -4.73 6.55 -21.66
CA GLU A 64 -5.17 7.56 -22.63
C GLU A 64 -5.37 8.92 -21.95
N ASP A 65 -5.92 8.92 -20.73
CA ASP A 65 -6.11 10.12 -19.88
C ASP A 65 -4.78 10.77 -19.47
N GLU A 66 -3.70 9.99 -19.39
CA GLU A 66 -2.36 10.41 -18.97
C GLU A 66 -1.48 10.91 -20.14
N THR A 67 -1.88 10.70 -21.39
CA THR A 67 -1.09 11.08 -22.59
C THR A 67 -0.83 12.58 -22.74
N GLY A 68 -1.65 13.43 -22.10
CA GLY A 68 -1.43 14.87 -22.04
C GLY A 68 -0.31 15.29 -21.07
N GLN A 69 0.03 14.43 -20.11
CA GLN A 69 1.03 14.68 -19.07
C GLN A 69 2.35 13.95 -19.36
N TYR A 70 2.28 12.73 -19.90
CA TYR A 70 3.43 11.87 -20.13
C TYR A 70 3.52 11.43 -21.58
N GLN A 71 4.72 11.45 -22.15
CA GLN A 71 4.92 11.01 -23.54
C GLN A 71 4.93 9.48 -23.67
N THR A 72 5.48 8.79 -22.66
CA THR A 72 5.63 7.33 -22.64
C THR A 72 5.40 6.79 -21.23
N ALA A 73 5.16 5.48 -21.09
CA ALA A 73 5.11 4.84 -19.78
C ALA A 73 6.43 4.99 -19.00
N PHE A 74 7.56 4.99 -19.71
CA PHE A 74 8.87 5.23 -19.11
C PHE A 74 9.01 6.64 -18.55
N ASP A 75 8.47 7.64 -19.26
CA ASP A 75 8.44 9.04 -18.80
C ASP A 75 7.62 9.21 -17.51
N LYS A 76 6.44 8.59 -17.49
CA LYS A 76 5.64 8.47 -16.27
C LYS A 76 6.42 7.85 -15.12
N ALA A 77 7.04 6.70 -15.36
CA ALA A 77 7.80 6.00 -14.33
C ALA A 77 9.00 6.82 -13.82
N PHE A 78 9.71 7.50 -14.72
CA PHE A 78 10.81 8.41 -14.37
C PHE A 78 10.34 9.50 -13.40
N GLU A 79 9.26 10.19 -13.73
CA GLU A 79 8.73 11.26 -12.87
C GLU A 79 8.24 10.71 -11.52
N TRP A 80 7.56 9.57 -11.53
CA TRP A 80 7.06 8.95 -10.31
C TRP A 80 8.19 8.51 -9.38
N ILE A 81 9.23 7.85 -9.91
CA ILE A 81 10.38 7.39 -9.11
C ILE A 81 11.13 8.60 -8.54
N SER A 82 11.46 9.59 -9.37
CA SER A 82 12.22 10.78 -8.96
C SER A 82 11.50 11.62 -7.90
N SER A 83 10.17 11.72 -7.98
CA SER A 83 9.36 12.55 -7.07
C SER A 83 8.79 11.81 -5.86
N SER A 84 8.84 10.48 -5.82
CA SER A 84 8.26 9.69 -4.70
C SER A 84 8.94 9.92 -3.35
N GLY A 85 10.03 10.69 -3.31
CA GLY A 85 10.69 11.16 -2.09
C GLY A 85 9.95 12.28 -1.34
N SER A 86 8.99 12.94 -1.98
CA SER A 86 8.12 13.92 -1.32
C SER A 86 6.78 13.29 -0.94
N LEU A 87 6.26 13.64 0.24
CA LEU A 87 4.92 13.23 0.67
C LEU A 87 3.81 13.84 -0.21
N ASP A 88 4.07 14.98 -0.83
CA ASP A 88 3.11 15.67 -1.70
C ASP A 88 2.90 14.94 -3.03
N SER A 89 3.91 14.19 -3.48
CA SER A 89 3.90 13.40 -4.71
C SER A 89 4.02 11.90 -4.43
N ALA A 90 3.68 11.47 -3.22
CA ALA A 90 3.78 10.08 -2.83
C ALA A 90 2.83 9.21 -3.66
N VAL A 91 3.26 7.98 -3.94
CA VAL A 91 2.46 6.99 -4.64
C VAL A 91 1.70 6.17 -3.60
N ILE A 92 0.40 6.04 -3.78
CA ILE A 92 -0.49 5.26 -2.91
C ILE A 92 -1.01 4.04 -3.64
N LEU A 93 -1.22 2.96 -2.88
CA LEU A 93 -1.82 1.73 -3.35
C LEU A 93 -2.95 1.33 -2.42
N PHE A 94 -4.07 0.96 -3.01
CA PHE A 94 -5.24 0.53 -2.26
C PHE A 94 -6.08 -0.40 -3.11
N ASN A 95 -6.94 -1.17 -2.45
CA ASN A 95 -7.99 -1.90 -3.14
C ASN A 95 -9.27 -1.08 -3.08
N TYR A 96 -10.05 -1.12 -4.16
CA TYR A 96 -11.35 -0.47 -4.22
C TYR A 96 -12.35 -1.40 -4.90
N ARG A 97 -13.63 -1.17 -4.61
CA ARG A 97 -14.73 -1.83 -5.32
C ARG A 97 -14.88 -1.15 -6.68
N GLY A 98 -14.57 -1.86 -7.75
CA GLY A 98 -14.79 -1.42 -9.12
C GLY A 98 -16.11 -1.97 -9.67
N ASP A 99 -16.91 -1.11 -10.30
CA ASP A 99 -18.16 -1.45 -10.96
C ASP A 99 -17.88 -2.29 -12.21
N THR A 100 -18.47 -3.49 -12.29
CA THR A 100 -18.27 -4.42 -13.42
C THR A 100 -18.91 -3.94 -14.72
N ALA A 101 -19.87 -3.02 -14.65
CA ALA A 101 -20.59 -2.49 -15.80
C ALA A 101 -19.91 -1.27 -16.44
N GLN A 102 -19.02 -0.59 -15.70
CA GLN A 102 -18.39 0.66 -16.12
C GLN A 102 -16.87 0.49 -16.17
N ILE A 103 -16.35 0.30 -17.39
CA ILE A 103 -14.92 0.17 -17.66
C ILE A 103 -14.49 1.40 -18.46
N THR A 104 -13.61 2.20 -17.88
CA THR A 104 -13.00 3.37 -18.52
C THR A 104 -11.49 3.14 -18.55
N ASP A 105 -10.90 3.12 -19.75
CA ASP A 105 -9.44 3.02 -19.93
C ASP A 105 -8.76 1.86 -19.13
N GLY A 106 -9.41 0.70 -19.16
CA GLY A 106 -8.95 -0.51 -18.46
C GLY A 106 -8.97 -0.43 -16.92
N ARG A 107 -9.59 0.61 -16.35
CA ARG A 107 -9.93 0.75 -14.93
C ARG A 107 -11.44 0.58 -14.76
N LEU A 108 -11.86 0.05 -13.61
CA LEU A 108 -13.27 0.01 -13.23
C LEU A 108 -13.60 1.32 -12.51
N GLU A 109 -14.77 1.88 -12.78
CA GLU A 109 -15.26 3.04 -12.00
C GLU A 109 -15.58 2.62 -10.55
N PRO A 110 -15.48 3.52 -9.56
CA PRO A 110 -15.77 3.17 -8.18
C PRO A 110 -17.24 2.80 -7.95
N TYR A 111 -17.46 1.62 -7.35
CA TYR A 111 -18.77 1.16 -6.91
C TYR A 111 -19.05 1.62 -5.47
N THR A 112 -19.81 2.70 -5.32
CA THR A 112 -20.11 3.35 -4.04
C THR A 112 -21.39 2.82 -3.37
N ASN A 113 -22.19 2.03 -4.07
CA ASN A 113 -23.43 1.48 -3.50
C ASN A 113 -23.12 0.43 -2.41
N THR A 114 -23.89 0.45 -1.33
CA THR A 114 -23.68 -0.40 -0.15
C THR A 114 -24.38 -1.76 -0.23
N GLN A 115 -25.24 -1.98 -1.24
CA GLN A 115 -26.03 -3.21 -1.39
C GLN A 115 -25.55 -4.15 -2.49
N GLY A 116 -24.40 -3.87 -3.13
CA GLY A 116 -23.86 -4.71 -4.19
C GLY A 116 -23.31 -6.04 -3.71
N SER A 117 -23.35 -7.04 -4.57
CA SER A 117 -22.75 -8.36 -4.35
C SER A 117 -21.39 -8.47 -5.07
N PRO A 118 -20.33 -8.95 -4.39
CA PRO A 118 -19.05 -9.21 -5.03
C PRO A 118 -19.19 -10.22 -6.19
N GLY A 119 -18.54 -9.94 -7.31
CA GLY A 119 -18.52 -10.80 -8.50
C GLY A 119 -19.74 -10.69 -9.40
N GLN A 120 -20.78 -9.95 -8.97
CA GLN A 120 -21.92 -9.59 -9.81
C GLN A 120 -21.92 -8.07 -10.06
N ASP A 121 -22.01 -7.28 -9.00
CA ASP A 121 -22.14 -5.82 -9.09
C ASP A 121 -20.78 -5.11 -9.03
N TYR A 122 -19.81 -5.69 -8.31
CA TYR A 122 -18.48 -5.12 -8.21
C TYR A 122 -17.36 -6.18 -8.10
N LEU A 123 -16.14 -5.76 -8.45
CA LEU A 123 -14.91 -6.53 -8.27
C LEU A 123 -13.90 -5.73 -7.46
N VAL A 124 -13.17 -6.39 -6.56
CA VAL A 124 -12.13 -5.74 -5.76
C VAL A 124 -10.84 -5.69 -6.56
N GLN A 125 -10.48 -4.49 -7.03
CA GLN A 125 -9.28 -4.26 -7.84
C GLN A 125 -8.26 -3.42 -7.07
N SER A 126 -6.97 -3.67 -7.32
CA SER A 126 -5.90 -2.79 -6.83
C SER A 126 -5.75 -1.57 -7.73
N ALA A 127 -5.76 -0.39 -7.13
CA ALA A 127 -5.39 0.87 -7.76
C ALA A 127 -4.04 1.34 -7.22
N VAL A 128 -3.30 2.00 -8.10
CA VAL A 128 -2.10 2.76 -7.78
C VAL A 128 -2.34 4.17 -8.27
N ARG A 129 -2.15 5.17 -7.40
CA ARG A 129 -2.36 6.59 -7.70
C ARG A 129 -1.25 7.43 -7.11
N ARG A 130 -1.04 8.62 -7.65
CA ARG A 130 -0.05 9.59 -7.14
C ARG A 130 -0.77 10.77 -6.52
N LEU A 131 -0.31 11.20 -5.35
CA LEU A 131 -0.78 12.41 -4.71
C LEU A 131 -0.28 13.65 -5.47
N GLY A 132 -1.03 14.75 -5.38
CA GLY A 132 -0.64 16.04 -5.96
C GLY A 132 -0.65 16.13 -7.49
N GLY A 133 -0.92 15.03 -8.21
CA GLY A 133 -0.92 14.96 -9.67
C GLY A 133 -2.19 15.45 -10.37
N GLY A 134 -3.15 16.01 -9.64
CA GLY A 134 -4.42 16.46 -10.21
C GLY A 134 -5.40 15.33 -10.58
N ASP A 135 -5.22 14.14 -10.01
CA ASP A 135 -6.12 13.00 -10.18
C ASP A 135 -7.50 13.33 -9.58
N SER A 136 -8.43 13.74 -10.45
CA SER A 136 -9.78 14.17 -10.07
C SER A 136 -10.61 13.07 -9.44
N ASP A 137 -10.25 11.81 -9.72
CA ASP A 137 -11.08 10.66 -9.40
C ASP A 137 -10.62 9.99 -8.10
N LEU A 138 -9.49 10.44 -7.54
CA LEU A 138 -8.91 9.86 -6.33
C LEU A 138 -9.89 9.88 -5.15
N GLU A 139 -10.61 10.98 -4.94
CA GLU A 139 -11.59 11.10 -3.85
C GLU A 139 -12.72 10.08 -4.00
N GLN A 140 -13.24 9.92 -5.23
CA GLN A 140 -14.31 8.98 -5.54
C GLN A 140 -13.86 7.52 -5.41
N LEU A 141 -12.63 7.21 -5.86
CA LEU A 141 -12.01 5.90 -5.69
C LEU A 141 -11.80 5.55 -4.21
N MET A 142 -11.43 6.55 -3.42
CA MET A 142 -11.21 6.41 -1.98
C MET A 142 -12.52 6.20 -1.20
N GLU A 143 -13.66 6.68 -1.69
CA GLU A 143 -14.98 6.37 -1.12
C GLU A 143 -15.34 4.88 -1.26
N ALA A 144 -14.90 4.25 -2.35
CA ALA A 144 -15.10 2.83 -2.62
C ALA A 144 -13.95 1.94 -2.10
N VAL A 145 -13.04 2.48 -1.27
CA VAL A 145 -11.87 1.73 -0.77
C VAL A 145 -12.29 0.51 0.06
N GLU A 146 -11.54 -0.57 -0.10
CA GLU A 146 -11.72 -1.80 0.67
C GLU A 146 -10.39 -2.22 1.32
N GLY A 147 -10.38 -2.20 2.65
CA GLY A 147 -9.22 -2.59 3.44
C GLY A 147 -8.20 -1.46 3.62
N LYS A 148 -6.92 -1.82 3.55
CA LYS A 148 -5.78 -0.98 3.92
C LYS A 148 -5.30 -0.16 2.71
N VAL A 149 -4.75 1.02 3.02
CA VAL A 149 -4.04 1.87 2.07
C VAL A 149 -2.56 1.81 2.39
N PHE A 150 -1.75 1.76 1.35
CA PHE A 150 -0.30 1.73 1.43
C PHE A 150 0.27 2.96 0.71
N VAL A 151 1.39 3.45 1.20
CA VAL A 151 2.22 4.46 0.53
C VAL A 151 3.50 3.79 0.10
N VAL A 152 3.99 4.15 -1.08
CA VAL A 152 5.26 3.65 -1.61
C VAL A 152 6.22 4.79 -1.83
N ARG A 153 7.41 4.63 -1.24
CA ARG A 153 8.59 5.43 -1.53
C ARG A 153 9.47 4.64 -2.49
N MET A 154 9.84 5.24 -3.61
CA MET A 154 10.74 4.63 -4.59
C MET A 154 12.09 5.32 -4.53
N ARG A 155 13.16 4.53 -4.40
CA ARG A 155 14.54 5.02 -4.38
C ARG A 155 15.32 4.36 -5.47
N GLN A 156 15.97 5.13 -6.32
CA GLN A 156 16.80 4.56 -7.37
C GLN A 156 17.93 3.72 -6.74
N LEU A 157 18.24 2.58 -7.33
CA LEU A 157 19.41 1.79 -6.98
C LEU A 157 20.58 2.22 -7.87
N VAL A 158 21.55 2.92 -7.29
CA VAL A 158 22.76 3.40 -7.99
C VAL A 158 23.95 2.52 -7.64
N ARG A 159 24.90 2.41 -8.55
CA ARG A 159 26.12 1.61 -8.33
C ARG A 159 27.08 2.38 -7.41
N ASP A 160 27.51 1.73 -6.33
CA ASP A 160 28.54 2.24 -5.42
C ASP A 160 29.95 1.97 -5.97
N ALA A 161 30.97 2.60 -5.38
CA ALA A 161 32.39 2.43 -5.71
C ALA A 161 32.85 0.95 -5.65
N ASP A 162 32.25 0.17 -4.76
CA ASP A 162 32.51 -1.28 -4.61
C ASP A 162 31.74 -2.15 -5.62
N GLY A 163 30.98 -1.53 -6.53
CA GLY A 163 30.20 -2.20 -7.57
C GLY A 163 28.86 -2.80 -7.12
N GLY A 164 28.50 -2.63 -5.84
CA GLY A 164 27.18 -2.96 -5.29
C GLY A 164 26.11 -1.94 -5.70
N LEU A 165 24.83 -2.30 -5.55
CA LEU A 165 23.70 -1.39 -5.76
C LEU A 165 23.22 -0.86 -4.41
N VAL A 166 23.16 0.46 -4.26
CA VAL A 166 22.72 1.15 -3.05
C VAL A 166 21.57 2.08 -3.40
N ALA A 167 20.56 2.14 -2.52
CA ALA A 167 19.44 3.05 -2.69
C ALA A 167 19.90 4.50 -2.52
N ALA A 168 19.74 5.31 -3.58
CA ALA A 168 19.98 6.74 -3.55
C ALA A 168 18.97 7.46 -2.65
N GLU A 169 19.34 8.65 -2.18
CA GLU A 169 18.39 9.54 -1.52
C GLU A 169 17.31 9.98 -2.51
N ALA A 170 16.08 10.03 -2.02
CA ALA A 170 14.93 10.34 -2.86
C ALA A 170 14.85 11.86 -3.10
N GLY A 171 14.62 12.29 -4.35
CA GLY A 171 14.32 13.69 -4.68
C GLY A 171 15.39 14.48 -5.44
N GLU A 172 16.53 13.89 -5.81
CA GLU A 172 17.63 14.59 -6.52
C GLU A 172 17.74 14.27 -8.02
N GLY A 173 16.63 13.85 -8.66
CA GLY A 173 16.65 13.33 -10.03
C GLY A 173 17.20 11.90 -10.09
N LEU A 174 17.30 11.34 -11.29
CA LEU A 174 17.83 9.98 -11.49
C LEU A 174 19.22 10.05 -12.09
N VAL A 175 20.10 9.13 -11.70
CA VAL A 175 21.50 9.07 -12.15
C VAL A 175 21.71 7.85 -13.03
N SER A 176 22.32 8.00 -14.20
CA SER A 176 22.65 6.86 -15.06
C SER A 176 23.76 5.99 -14.45
N ALA A 177 23.97 4.80 -15.01
CA ALA A 177 25.05 3.90 -14.63
C ALA A 177 26.44 4.52 -14.82
N GLU A 178 26.56 5.52 -15.69
CA GLU A 178 27.78 6.29 -15.95
C GLU A 178 27.94 7.49 -14.99
N GLY A 179 26.97 7.73 -14.11
CA GLY A 179 27.01 8.83 -13.12
C GLY A 179 26.42 10.14 -13.63
N ASN A 180 25.78 10.15 -14.80
CA ASN A 180 25.16 11.36 -15.36
C ASN A 180 23.78 11.57 -14.73
N SER A 181 23.55 12.72 -14.10
CA SER A 181 22.22 13.10 -13.60
C SER A 181 21.29 13.47 -14.76
N ALA A 182 20.11 12.87 -14.76
CA ALA A 182 19.01 13.18 -15.65
C ALA A 182 17.89 13.88 -14.88
N SER A 183 17.34 14.93 -15.49
CA SER A 183 16.18 15.67 -14.96
C SER A 183 14.86 15.27 -15.64
N ASN A 184 14.93 14.50 -16.72
CA ASN A 184 13.79 13.98 -17.46
C ASN A 184 14.15 12.65 -18.15
N ALA A 185 13.12 11.93 -18.60
CA ALA A 185 13.25 10.62 -19.20
C ALA A 185 14.02 10.60 -20.53
N ASP A 186 14.04 11.69 -21.30
CA ASP A 186 14.78 11.78 -22.56
C ASP A 186 16.29 11.89 -22.33
N SER A 187 16.68 12.62 -21.28
CA SER A 187 18.08 12.79 -20.84
C SER A 187 18.64 11.59 -20.08
N PHE A 188 17.80 10.61 -19.73
CA PHE A 188 18.24 9.39 -19.07
C PHE A 188 18.74 8.38 -20.09
N GLU A 189 20.05 8.12 -20.04
CA GLU A 189 20.76 7.34 -21.07
C GLU A 189 20.54 5.83 -20.95
N ASP A 190 20.24 5.33 -19.75
CA ASP A 190 20.04 3.90 -19.53
C ASP A 190 18.66 3.43 -19.96
N ALA A 191 18.61 2.19 -20.48
CA ALA A 191 17.35 1.54 -20.85
C ALA A 191 16.53 1.05 -19.64
N VAL A 192 17.12 1.03 -18.43
CA VAL A 192 16.51 0.45 -17.24
C VAL A 192 16.78 1.33 -16.03
N ILE A 193 15.73 1.63 -15.25
CA ILE A 193 15.83 2.28 -13.94
C ILE A 193 15.62 1.20 -12.87
N PRO A 194 16.68 0.68 -12.23
CA PRO A 194 16.54 -0.15 -11.05
C PRO A 194 16.18 0.73 -9.84
N PHE A 195 15.22 0.29 -9.03
CA PHE A 195 14.79 1.02 -7.84
C PHE A 195 14.35 0.07 -6.73
N GLN A 196 14.40 0.55 -5.50
CA GLN A 196 13.80 -0.09 -4.33
C GLN A 196 12.48 0.60 -4.02
N ALA A 197 11.40 -0.19 -3.97
CA ALA A 197 10.08 0.25 -3.52
C ALA A 197 9.90 -0.17 -2.05
N ASP A 198 9.76 0.82 -1.18
CA ASP A 198 9.51 0.65 0.25
C ASP A 198 8.02 0.91 0.53
N PHE A 199 7.30 -0.09 1.05
CA PHE A 199 5.85 -0.05 1.25
C PHE A 199 5.51 0.21 2.70
N TYR A 200 4.73 1.25 2.96
CA TYR A 200 4.31 1.68 4.28
C TYR A 200 2.79 1.54 4.40
N GLN A 201 2.32 0.91 5.47
CA GLN A 201 0.88 0.80 5.72
C GLN A 201 0.37 2.07 6.42
N LEU A 202 -0.70 2.67 5.91
CA LEU A 202 -1.35 3.79 6.59
C LEU A 202 -2.25 3.30 7.74
N PRO A 203 -2.35 4.09 8.82
CA PRO A 203 -3.25 3.78 9.94
C PRO A 203 -4.72 4.05 9.61
N ALA A 204 -5.00 4.92 8.63
CA ALA A 204 -6.34 5.26 8.17
C ALA A 204 -6.42 5.22 6.66
N ASN A 205 -7.63 4.94 6.15
CA ASN A 205 -7.93 4.82 4.72
C ASN A 205 -8.90 5.90 4.22
N SER A 206 -9.16 6.95 5.01
CA SER A 206 -10.01 8.05 4.58
C SER A 206 -9.27 8.97 3.61
N TYR A 207 -9.99 9.50 2.62
CA TYR A 207 -9.43 10.46 1.68
C TYR A 207 -8.75 11.63 2.39
N GLN A 208 -9.39 12.22 3.41
CA GLN A 208 -8.82 13.34 4.19
C GLN A 208 -7.47 13.03 4.85
N TYR A 209 -7.23 11.79 5.25
CA TYR A 209 -5.95 11.39 5.82
C TYR A 209 -4.86 11.29 4.75
N VAL A 210 -5.24 10.78 3.57
CA VAL A 210 -4.36 10.52 2.43
C VAL A 210 -4.04 11.81 1.65
N SER A 211 -5.04 12.63 1.31
CA SER A 211 -4.91 13.91 0.60
C SER A 211 -4.37 15.05 1.48
N GLY A 212 -4.04 14.73 2.73
CA GLY A 212 -3.91 15.66 3.84
C GLY A 212 -2.71 16.58 3.93
N PRO A 213 -1.55 16.43 3.26
CA PRO A 213 -0.78 15.28 2.74
C PRO A 213 0.09 14.67 3.85
N LEU A 214 -0.30 13.49 4.36
CA LEU A 214 0.25 12.88 5.59
C LEU A 214 0.36 13.86 6.80
N SER A 215 -0.58 14.80 6.79
CA SER A 215 -1.06 15.80 7.75
C SER A 215 -0.13 16.82 8.42
N LYS A 216 1.17 16.61 8.70
CA LYS A 216 2.05 17.67 9.28
C LYS A 216 3.55 17.55 8.94
N GLY A 217 3.86 17.41 7.65
CA GLY A 217 5.01 18.07 7.03
C GLY A 217 6.40 17.49 7.33
N GLY A 218 6.93 16.80 6.32
CA GLY A 218 8.36 16.61 6.12
C GLY A 218 8.64 15.69 4.95
N SER A 219 9.80 15.82 4.29
CA SER A 219 10.34 14.81 3.36
C SER A 219 10.74 13.51 4.08
N ASP A 220 10.54 13.43 5.39
CA ASP A 220 10.91 12.33 6.26
C ASP A 220 9.80 11.29 6.35
N PHE A 221 9.79 10.38 5.38
CA PHE A 221 8.92 9.20 5.34
C PHE A 221 9.09 8.32 6.59
N GLU A 222 10.33 8.14 7.07
CA GLU A 222 10.61 7.23 8.19
C GLU A 222 10.18 7.82 9.52
N GLY A 223 10.38 9.13 9.71
CA GLY A 223 9.87 9.86 10.87
C GLY A 223 8.33 9.90 10.94
N THR A 224 7.65 9.88 9.78
CA THR A 224 6.20 10.01 9.70
C THR A 224 5.46 8.66 9.71
N LEU A 225 5.98 7.66 9.01
CA LEU A 225 5.33 6.36 8.79
C LEU A 225 6.02 5.20 9.52
N GLY A 226 7.18 5.44 10.13
CA GLY A 226 7.99 4.41 10.77
C GLY A 226 8.76 3.56 9.75
N SER A 227 8.99 2.30 10.08
CA SER A 227 9.66 1.35 9.19
C SER A 227 8.72 0.82 8.10
N PRO A 228 9.23 0.56 6.88
CA PRO A 228 8.42 -0.08 5.85
C PRO A 228 7.96 -1.47 6.31
N LEU A 229 6.74 -1.85 5.91
CA LEU A 229 6.19 -3.18 6.14
C LEU A 229 7.00 -4.22 5.35
N PHE A 230 7.39 -3.88 4.13
CA PHE A 230 8.29 -4.65 3.29
C PHE A 230 8.92 -3.75 2.22
N SER A 231 10.01 -4.25 1.64
CA SER A 231 10.74 -3.59 0.55
C SER A 231 10.95 -4.57 -0.60
N ARG A 232 10.89 -4.08 -1.84
CA ARG A 232 11.12 -4.86 -3.06
C ARG A 232 12.03 -4.12 -4.01
N SER A 233 13.06 -4.80 -4.51
CA SER A 233 13.85 -4.32 -5.64
C SER A 233 13.09 -4.60 -6.94
N MET A 234 12.93 -3.56 -7.75
CA MET A 234 12.16 -3.56 -8.99
C MET A 234 12.93 -2.80 -10.07
N ALA A 235 12.48 -2.90 -11.31
CA ALA A 235 13.06 -2.15 -12.41
C ALA A 235 12.02 -1.79 -13.46
N VAL A 236 12.08 -0.57 -13.97
CA VAL A 236 11.29 -0.14 -15.14
C VAL A 236 12.20 -0.10 -16.36
N ARG A 237 11.67 -0.53 -17.51
CA ARG A 237 12.38 -0.55 -18.78
C ARG A 237 11.73 0.44 -19.75
N ARG A 238 12.54 1.02 -20.63
CA ARG A 238 12.08 1.87 -21.74
C ARG A 238 11.36 1.05 -22.81
#